data_AF-A0A914DKV0-F1
#
_entry.id   AF-A0A914DKV0-F1
#
_cell.length_a   1.000
_cell.length_b   1.000
_cell.length_c   1.000
_cell.angle_alpha   90.00
_cell.angle_beta   90.00
_cell.angle_gamma   90.00
#
_symmetry.space_group_name_H-M   'P 1'
#
loop_
_entity.id
_entity.type
_entity.pdbx_description
1 polymer ?
#
loop_
_entity_poly.entity_id
_entity_poly.type
_entity_poly.pdbx_seq_one_letter_code
_entity_poly.pdbx_strand_id
1 'polypeptide(L)'
;MKTQLLFVPRRLLEFNRCMKKLPFPVNKDGILFPPEGAVKLAEMPKQPTLDETLGETKHVTNRRYIEARGVEQIHTELTYKQFGLATVSGGFITTKNFDFLVQEINKHLRDNQFAIWRVEPPWLPRTQRATGKKLGGGKPGVKYYVTPVRAKRIILEVGGAIDEFEAKGYLSYLVNAFGFPVEFISQRILEERKKEDEEVQQLNKNKFNWETAIKWNMQNCSNFLSDYDITWKAKYK
;
A
#
# COMPACT_ATOMS: atom_id res chain seq x y z
N MET A 1 -57.50 -13.83 25.65
CA MET A 1 -56.18 -13.44 25.11
C MET A 1 -56.21 -13.65 23.60
N LYS A 2 -56.13 -12.58 22.79
CA LYS A 2 -56.17 -12.67 21.32
C LYS A 2 -54.77 -12.96 20.79
N THR A 3 -54.59 -14.11 20.15
CA THR A 3 -53.37 -14.49 19.44
C THR A 3 -53.32 -13.72 18.11
N GLN A 4 -52.44 -12.73 18.00
CA GLN A 4 -52.15 -12.09 16.72
C GLN A 4 -51.30 -13.05 15.87
N LEU A 5 -51.91 -13.62 14.83
CA LEU A 5 -51.18 -14.31 13.77
C LEU A 5 -50.48 -13.23 12.93
N LEU A 6 -49.15 -13.15 13.04
CA LEU A 6 -48.32 -12.33 12.16
C LEU A 6 -48.42 -12.88 10.74
N PHE A 7 -49.21 -12.22 9.90
CA PHE A 7 -49.32 -12.49 8.48
C PHE A 7 -48.02 -12.02 7.80
N VAL A 8 -47.07 -12.94 7.62
CA VAL A 8 -45.88 -12.68 6.81
C VAL A 8 -46.34 -12.59 5.35
N PRO A 9 -46.22 -11.44 4.68
CA PRO A 9 -46.62 -11.33 3.29
C PRO A 9 -45.75 -12.26 2.44
N ARG A 10 -46.38 -13.19 1.71
CA ARG A 10 -45.77 -13.99 0.63
C ARG A 10 -45.36 -13.09 -0.55
N ARG A 11 -44.45 -12.15 -0.34
CA ARG A 11 -43.85 -11.38 -1.44
C ARG A 11 -42.34 -11.59 -1.41
N LEU A 12 -41.88 -12.21 -2.50
CA LEU A 12 -40.49 -12.37 -2.95
C LEU A 12 -39.67 -13.53 -2.35
N LEU A 13 -40.24 -14.74 -2.41
CA LEU A 13 -39.43 -15.93 -2.67
C LEU A 13 -39.74 -16.40 -4.09
N GLU A 14 -39.37 -15.59 -5.08
CA GLU A 14 -39.24 -16.08 -6.45
C GLU A 14 -38.03 -17.02 -6.48
N PHE A 15 -38.29 -18.30 -6.20
CA PHE A 15 -37.38 -19.36 -6.62
C PHE A 15 -37.35 -19.34 -8.14
N ASN A 16 -36.43 -18.56 -8.71
CA ASN A 16 -36.10 -18.62 -10.13
C ASN A 16 -35.62 -20.04 -10.43
N ARG A 17 -36.55 -20.90 -10.90
CA ARG A 17 -36.28 -22.23 -11.46
C ARG A 17 -35.67 -22.10 -12.87
N CYS A 18 -34.73 -21.17 -13.05
CA CYS A 18 -33.94 -21.09 -14.28
C CYS A 18 -32.65 -21.91 -14.07
N MET A 19 -32.09 -22.45 -15.15
CA MET A 19 -30.75 -23.04 -15.08
C MET A 19 -29.79 -21.98 -14.58
N LYS A 20 -29.08 -22.26 -13.48
CA LYS A 20 -28.07 -21.34 -12.94
C LYS A 20 -27.00 -21.14 -14.01
N LYS A 21 -26.89 -19.92 -14.53
CA LYS A 21 -25.77 -19.53 -15.38
C LYS A 21 -24.54 -19.43 -14.47
N LEU A 22 -23.75 -20.51 -14.42
CA LEU A 22 -22.44 -20.47 -13.78
C LEU A 22 -21.48 -19.71 -14.72
N PRO A 23 -20.72 -18.73 -14.22
CA PRO A 23 -19.68 -18.12 -15.03
C PRO A 23 -18.65 -19.19 -15.40
N PHE A 24 -18.04 -19.05 -16.57
CA PHE A 24 -16.90 -19.87 -16.94
C PHE A 24 -15.76 -19.63 -15.94
N PRO A 25 -14.97 -20.67 -15.61
CA PRO A 25 -13.80 -20.49 -14.77
C PRO A 25 -12.84 -19.52 -15.45
N VAL A 26 -12.19 -18.67 -14.65
CA VAL A 26 -11.16 -17.75 -15.18
C VAL A 26 -9.96 -18.58 -15.63
N ASN A 27 -9.60 -18.45 -16.91
CA ASN A 27 -8.41 -19.11 -17.45
C ASN A 27 -7.15 -18.54 -16.78
N LYS A 28 -6.27 -19.43 -16.32
CA LYS A 28 -5.02 -19.08 -15.61
C LYS A 28 -3.80 -19.21 -16.51
N ASP A 29 -4.00 -19.24 -17.83
CA ASP A 29 -2.94 -19.39 -18.80
C ASP A 29 -2.22 -18.05 -19.02
N GLY A 30 -0.89 -18.06 -19.17
CA GLY A 30 -0.09 -16.85 -19.44
C GLY A 30 0.31 -16.04 -18.20
N ILE A 31 0.27 -16.62 -17.01
CA ILE A 31 0.76 -15.97 -15.78
C ILE A 31 2.27 -15.79 -15.86
N LEU A 32 2.74 -14.56 -15.59
CA LEU A 32 4.15 -14.25 -15.48
C LEU A 32 4.66 -14.67 -14.10
N PHE A 33 5.62 -15.60 -14.08
CA PHE A 33 6.31 -15.99 -12.86
C PHE A 33 7.66 -15.27 -12.74
N PRO A 34 8.12 -15.01 -11.51
CA PRO A 34 9.46 -14.52 -11.28
C PRO A 34 10.54 -15.49 -11.79
N PRO A 35 11.60 -15.00 -12.44
CA PRO A 35 12.66 -15.87 -12.97
C PRO A 35 13.45 -16.61 -11.88
N GLU A 36 13.50 -16.05 -10.65
CA GLU A 36 14.23 -16.62 -9.52
C GLU A 36 13.55 -17.84 -8.88
N GLY A 37 12.34 -18.22 -9.34
CA GLY A 37 11.58 -19.32 -8.73
C GLY A 37 11.21 -19.07 -7.27
N ALA A 38 11.24 -17.80 -6.82
CA ALA A 38 10.90 -17.40 -5.46
C ALA A 38 9.41 -17.65 -5.20
N VAL A 39 9.11 -18.81 -4.63
CA VAL A 39 7.75 -19.15 -4.17
C VAL A 39 7.44 -18.32 -2.92
N LYS A 40 8.26 -18.42 -1.88
CA LYS A 40 7.98 -17.77 -0.58
C LYS A 40 8.52 -16.34 -0.51
N LEU A 41 7.84 -15.52 0.30
CA LEU A 41 8.27 -14.17 0.61
C LEU A 41 9.51 -14.22 1.50
N ALA A 42 10.59 -13.55 1.06
CA ALA A 42 11.87 -13.54 1.76
C ALA A 42 11.78 -12.84 3.14
N GLU A 43 12.55 -13.32 4.11
CA GLU A 43 12.72 -12.64 5.39
C GLU A 43 13.55 -11.37 5.23
N MET A 44 13.09 -10.27 5.83
CA MET A 44 13.80 -8.98 5.78
C MET A 44 14.75 -8.83 6.97
N PRO A 45 16.00 -8.38 6.75
CA PRO A 45 16.90 -8.11 7.87
C PRO A 45 16.38 -6.96 8.72
N LYS A 46 16.53 -7.07 10.04
CA LYS A 46 16.04 -6.05 11.00
C LYS A 46 16.90 -4.79 11.02
N GLN A 47 18.14 -4.90 10.56
CA GLN A 47 19.13 -3.84 10.50
C GLN A 47 19.85 -3.95 9.15
N PRO A 48 20.29 -2.83 8.57
CA PRO A 48 21.14 -2.88 7.40
C PRO A 48 22.44 -3.60 7.73
N THR A 49 22.95 -4.37 6.78
CA THR A 49 24.29 -4.96 6.86
C THR A 49 25.31 -3.83 6.82
N LEU A 50 26.26 -3.83 7.77
CA LEU A 50 27.34 -2.86 7.85
C LEU A 50 28.63 -3.58 7.46
N ASP A 51 29.43 -2.97 6.59
CA ASP A 51 30.72 -3.52 6.20
C ASP A 51 31.83 -3.05 7.15
N GLU A 52 32.39 -3.99 7.91
CA GLU A 52 33.49 -3.72 8.84
C GLU A 52 34.78 -3.30 8.12
N THR A 53 35.01 -3.77 6.89
CA THR A 53 36.21 -3.46 6.13
C THR A 53 36.26 -1.99 5.70
N LEU A 54 35.09 -1.42 5.40
CA LEU A 54 34.88 0.00 5.07
C LEU A 54 34.81 0.88 6.33
N GLY A 55 34.82 0.29 7.53
CA GLY A 55 34.67 1.02 8.79
C GLY A 55 33.29 1.62 8.99
N GLU A 56 32.25 1.02 8.42
CA GLU A 56 30.89 1.53 8.52
C GLU A 56 30.35 1.41 9.95
N THR A 57 29.76 2.49 10.46
CA THR A 57 29.18 2.51 11.81
C THR A 57 27.74 2.97 11.78
N LYS A 58 27.01 2.71 12.87
CA LYS A 58 25.61 3.12 13.00
C LYS A 58 25.54 4.63 13.20
N HIS A 59 25.17 5.35 12.13
CA HIS A 59 25.01 6.79 12.19
C HIS A 59 23.59 7.21 12.57
N VAL A 60 23.51 8.18 13.47
CA VAL A 60 22.24 8.73 13.93
C VAL A 60 21.80 9.88 13.03
N THR A 61 20.77 9.67 12.22
CA THR A 61 20.23 10.70 11.32
C THR A 61 19.06 11.45 11.93
N ASN A 62 18.74 12.64 11.39
CA ASN A 62 17.49 13.33 11.72
C ASN A 62 16.28 12.47 11.35
N ARG A 63 15.09 12.83 11.86
CA ARG A 63 13.90 11.99 11.73
C ARG A 63 13.41 11.83 10.28
N ARG A 64 13.86 12.63 9.32
CA ARG A 64 13.66 12.33 7.89
C ARG A 64 12.20 11.92 7.60
N TYR A 65 11.28 12.86 7.83
CA TYR A 65 9.85 12.66 7.53
C TYR A 65 9.51 12.93 6.06
N ILE A 66 10.42 13.62 5.36
CA ILE A 66 10.24 14.02 3.96
C ILE A 66 10.20 12.80 3.02
N GLU A 67 10.82 11.69 3.42
CA GLU A 67 10.89 10.44 2.68
C GLU A 67 9.52 9.81 2.48
N ALA A 68 8.63 9.95 3.47
CA ALA A 68 7.26 9.46 3.38
C ALA A 68 6.30 10.48 2.76
N ARG A 69 6.74 11.72 2.49
CA ARG A 69 5.85 12.77 1.97
C ARG A 69 5.70 12.65 0.45
N GLY A 70 4.48 12.87 -0.04
CA GLY A 70 4.18 12.97 -1.47
C GLY A 70 3.85 11.64 -2.13
N VAL A 71 3.98 11.64 -3.45
CA VAL A 71 3.72 10.48 -4.31
C VAL A 71 5.02 9.81 -4.73
N GLU A 72 4.99 8.50 -4.84
CA GLU A 72 6.07 7.71 -5.40
C GLU A 72 6.09 7.85 -6.93
N GLN A 73 7.29 7.94 -7.52
CA GLN A 73 7.48 7.96 -8.98
C GLN A 73 7.79 6.58 -9.57
N ILE A 74 8.26 5.65 -8.73
CA ILE A 74 8.75 4.33 -9.13
C ILE A 74 7.94 3.23 -8.42
N HIS A 75 7.87 2.04 -9.01
CA HIS A 75 7.14 0.89 -8.44
C HIS A 75 5.68 1.19 -8.07
N THR A 76 5.03 2.02 -8.88
CA THR A 76 3.58 2.31 -8.80
C THR A 76 2.74 1.28 -9.56
N GLU A 77 3.38 0.49 -10.43
CA GLU A 77 2.73 -0.52 -11.26
C GLU A 77 3.15 -1.94 -10.86
N LEU A 78 2.23 -2.89 -11.06
CA LEU A 78 2.46 -4.31 -10.80
C LEU A 78 3.33 -4.90 -11.91
N THR A 79 4.47 -5.49 -11.57
CA THR A 79 5.33 -6.10 -12.59
C THR A 79 4.74 -7.40 -13.14
N TYR A 80 4.15 -8.23 -12.27
CA TYR A 80 3.51 -9.48 -12.69
C TYR A 80 2.01 -9.33 -13.01
N LYS A 81 1.48 -8.09 -12.96
CA LYS A 81 0.10 -7.74 -13.38
C LYS A 81 -1.02 -8.57 -12.75
N GLN A 82 -0.86 -8.99 -11.49
CA GLN A 82 -1.88 -9.75 -10.76
C GLN A 82 -2.39 -8.96 -9.55
N PHE A 83 -1.78 -9.17 -8.38
CA PHE A 83 -2.26 -8.63 -7.11
C PHE A 83 -1.12 -8.05 -6.27
N GLY A 84 -1.46 -7.16 -5.35
CA GLY A 84 -0.50 -6.61 -4.40
C GLY A 84 -1.14 -5.75 -3.32
N LEU A 85 -0.27 -5.19 -2.49
CA LEU A 85 -0.64 -4.15 -1.53
C LEU A 85 -0.01 -2.83 -1.95
N ALA A 86 -0.82 -1.78 -2.04
CA ALA A 86 -0.36 -0.43 -2.34
C ALA A 86 -0.68 0.52 -1.19
N THR A 87 0.19 1.49 -1.00
CA THR A 87 -0.02 2.56 -0.02
C THR A 87 -0.95 3.64 -0.58
N VAL A 88 -2.00 4.00 0.15
CA VAL A 88 -2.85 5.14 -0.21
C VAL A 88 -2.15 6.45 0.18
N SER A 89 -1.56 6.48 1.38
CA SER A 89 -0.74 7.60 1.85
C SER A 89 0.64 7.11 2.26
N GLY A 90 1.60 8.03 2.32
CA GLY A 90 2.92 7.70 2.79
C GLY A 90 2.98 7.37 4.28
N GLY A 91 3.99 6.60 4.65
CA GLY A 91 4.18 6.07 6.00
C GLY A 91 5.55 5.44 6.22
N PHE A 92 5.73 4.81 7.38
CA PHE A 92 6.95 4.10 7.73
C PHE A 92 6.61 2.65 8.11
N ILE A 93 7.15 1.70 7.36
CA ILE A 93 7.02 0.28 7.64
C ILE A 93 8.06 -0.10 8.68
N THR A 94 7.61 -0.68 9.80
CA THR A 94 8.49 -1.14 10.86
C THR A 94 8.96 -2.57 10.61
N THR A 95 10.08 -2.97 11.22
CA THR A 95 10.56 -4.36 11.19
C THR A 95 9.50 -5.36 11.67
N LYS A 96 8.66 -4.97 12.65
CA LYS A 96 7.57 -5.81 13.15
C LYS A 96 6.50 -6.06 12.10
N ASN A 97 6.21 -5.06 11.28
CA ASN A 97 5.24 -5.20 10.19
C ASN A 97 5.80 -6.16 9.14
N PHE A 98 7.09 -6.07 8.80
CA PHE A 98 7.73 -7.03 7.90
C PHE A 98 7.66 -8.46 8.45
N ASP A 99 8.08 -8.68 9.70
CA ASP A 99 8.02 -10.00 10.35
C ASP A 99 6.59 -10.59 10.29
N PHE A 100 5.57 -9.77 10.60
CA PHE A 100 4.16 -10.19 10.56
C PHE A 100 3.69 -10.55 9.14
N LEU A 101 4.03 -9.73 8.14
CA LEU A 101 3.64 -9.96 6.74
C LEU A 101 4.29 -11.23 6.18
N VAL A 102 5.58 -11.46 6.46
CA VAL A 102 6.28 -12.68 6.04
C VAL A 102 5.57 -13.91 6.60
N GLN A 103 5.28 -13.91 7.91
CA GLN A 103 4.62 -15.02 8.58
C GLN A 103 3.25 -15.32 7.99
N GLU A 104 2.40 -14.31 7.85
CA GLU A 104 1.02 -14.52 7.42
C GLU A 104 0.93 -14.84 5.91
N ILE A 105 1.74 -14.19 5.06
CA ILE A 105 1.76 -14.50 3.62
C ILE A 105 2.27 -15.91 3.38
N ASN A 106 3.41 -16.28 3.97
CA ASN A 106 4.00 -17.62 3.75
C ASN A 106 3.13 -18.75 4.31
N LYS A 107 2.25 -18.46 5.26
CA LYS A 107 1.27 -19.40 5.80
C LYS A 107 0.12 -19.69 4.82
N HIS A 108 -0.32 -18.69 4.04
CA HIS A 108 -1.43 -18.84 3.08
C HIS A 108 -0.97 -19.21 1.67
N LEU A 109 0.31 -19.03 1.37
CA LEU A 109 0.87 -19.27 0.04
C LEU A 109 0.94 -20.77 -0.31
N ARG A 110 0.59 -21.11 -1.55
CA ARG A 110 0.72 -22.48 -2.12
C ARG A 110 1.90 -22.58 -3.11
N ASP A 111 2.27 -23.81 -3.49
CA ASP A 111 3.45 -24.07 -4.34
C ASP A 111 3.40 -23.42 -5.74
N ASN A 112 2.21 -23.23 -6.32
CA ASN A 112 2.02 -22.58 -7.63
C ASN A 112 1.78 -21.06 -7.51
N GLN A 113 2.13 -20.47 -6.38
CA GLN A 113 1.97 -19.06 -6.08
C GLN A 113 3.32 -18.46 -5.70
N PHE A 114 3.45 -17.15 -5.82
CA PHE A 114 4.65 -16.44 -5.43
C PHE A 114 4.32 -15.15 -4.70
N ALA A 115 5.22 -14.70 -3.83
CA ALA A 115 5.14 -13.40 -3.20
C ALA A 115 6.51 -12.72 -3.21
N ILE A 116 6.53 -11.44 -3.60
CA ILE A 116 7.76 -10.66 -3.77
C ILE A 116 7.64 -9.30 -3.07
N TRP A 117 8.75 -8.90 -2.44
CA TRP A 117 8.90 -7.55 -1.93
C TRP A 117 9.15 -6.54 -3.04
N ARG A 118 8.42 -5.43 -2.98
CA ARG A 118 8.62 -4.26 -3.85
C ARG A 118 9.25 -3.10 -3.11
N VAL A 119 9.62 -3.32 -1.84
CA VAL A 119 10.24 -2.33 -0.97
C VAL A 119 11.58 -2.85 -0.49
N GLU A 120 12.46 -1.91 -0.21
CA GLU A 120 13.79 -2.19 0.33
C GLU A 120 13.72 -2.61 1.81
N PRO A 121 14.75 -3.33 2.29
CA PRO A 121 14.88 -3.63 3.70
C PRO A 121 14.96 -2.35 4.55
N PRO A 122 14.64 -2.43 5.85
CA PRO A 122 14.71 -1.31 6.78
C PRO A 122 16.10 -0.67 6.84
N TRP A 123 16.21 0.57 6.36
CA TRP A 123 17.48 1.32 6.32
C TRP A 123 17.44 2.64 7.09
N LEU A 124 16.26 3.24 7.33
CA LEU A 124 16.17 4.54 7.98
C LEU A 124 16.22 4.40 9.52
N PRO A 125 17.24 4.93 10.21
CA PRO A 125 17.38 4.74 11.65
C PRO A 125 16.38 5.58 12.46
N ARG A 126 15.80 4.97 13.49
CA ARG A 126 14.93 5.60 14.48
C ARG A 126 15.57 5.55 15.86
N THR A 127 15.70 6.72 16.46
CA THR A 127 16.27 6.88 17.80
C THR A 127 15.16 6.98 18.85
N GLN A 128 15.37 6.41 20.03
CA GLN A 128 14.43 6.55 21.15
C GLN A 128 15.21 6.76 22.44
N ARG A 129 14.79 7.73 23.26
CA ARG A 129 15.32 7.92 24.62
C ARG A 129 14.72 6.88 25.56
N ALA A 130 15.50 6.46 26.54
CA ALA A 130 15.00 5.61 27.63
C ALA A 130 13.90 6.35 28.41
N THR A 131 12.91 5.60 28.87
CA THR A 131 11.80 6.12 29.70
C THR A 131 12.37 6.77 30.97
N GLY A 132 11.87 7.96 31.33
CA GLY A 132 12.28 8.68 32.55
C GLY A 132 13.50 9.60 32.43
N LYS A 133 14.15 9.69 31.26
CA LYS A 133 15.24 10.67 31.03
C LYS A 133 14.68 12.07 30.75
N LYS A 134 15.35 13.11 31.29
CA LYS A 134 15.02 14.52 31.05
C LYS A 134 15.32 14.94 29.60
N LEU A 135 14.78 16.10 29.20
CA LEU A 135 15.15 16.76 27.95
C LEU A 135 16.63 17.25 28.00
N GLY A 136 17.25 17.45 26.83
CA GLY A 136 18.69 17.73 26.72
C GLY A 136 19.57 16.48 26.62
N GLY A 137 20.89 16.64 26.81
CA GLY A 137 21.85 15.53 26.88
C GLY A 137 22.23 14.87 25.53
N GLY A 138 22.01 15.57 24.41
CA GLY A 138 22.34 15.06 23.08
C GLY A 138 21.30 14.09 22.50
N LYS A 139 21.67 13.47 21.38
CA LYS A 139 20.80 12.56 20.62
C LYS A 139 21.08 11.11 21.04
N PRO A 140 20.05 10.31 21.36
CA PRO A 140 20.26 8.91 21.73
C PRO A 140 20.69 8.08 20.53
N GLY A 141 21.24 6.90 20.80
CA GLY A 141 21.59 5.91 19.78
C GLY A 141 20.39 5.40 18.97
N VAL A 142 20.68 4.70 17.88
CA VAL A 142 19.69 4.06 17.02
C VAL A 142 19.04 2.89 17.76
N LYS A 143 17.71 2.85 17.82
CA LYS A 143 16.96 1.76 18.46
C LYS A 143 16.47 0.73 17.45
N TYR A 144 15.90 1.18 16.33
CA TYR A 144 15.37 0.31 15.27
C TYR A 144 15.43 1.03 13.93
N TYR A 145 15.21 0.29 12.85
CA TYR A 145 15.17 0.81 11.48
C TYR A 145 13.75 0.71 10.92
N VAL A 146 13.44 1.58 9.96
CA VAL A 146 12.17 1.58 9.24
C VAL A 146 12.42 1.75 7.74
N THR A 147 11.46 1.33 6.93
CA THR A 147 11.42 1.64 5.49
C THR A 147 10.39 2.73 5.25
N PRO A 148 10.78 3.93 4.77
CA PRO A 148 9.82 4.94 4.34
C PRO A 148 9.13 4.51 3.04
N VAL A 149 7.84 4.81 2.92
CA VAL A 149 7.06 4.60 1.70
C VAL A 149 6.20 5.84 1.43
N ARG A 150 6.06 6.23 0.16
CA ARG A 150 5.21 7.34 -0.29
C ARG A 150 3.88 6.84 -0.83
N ALA A 151 2.94 7.75 -1.07
CA ALA A 151 1.64 7.39 -1.67
C ALA A 151 1.81 6.72 -3.04
N LYS A 152 0.90 5.79 -3.38
CA LYS A 152 0.92 4.96 -4.60
C LYS A 152 2.11 3.99 -4.73
N ARG A 153 2.95 3.80 -3.70
CA ARG A 153 3.99 2.76 -3.71
C ARG A 153 3.37 1.39 -3.51
N ILE A 154 3.76 0.42 -4.34
CA ILE A 154 3.44 -0.99 -4.10
C ILE A 154 4.44 -1.56 -3.08
N ILE A 155 3.94 -2.16 -2.01
CA ILE A 155 4.74 -2.75 -0.93
C ILE A 155 5.20 -4.16 -1.31
N LEU A 156 4.26 -4.97 -1.76
CA LEU A 156 4.48 -6.36 -2.13
C LEU A 156 3.55 -6.76 -3.26
N GLU A 157 4.00 -7.75 -4.03
CA GLU A 157 3.25 -8.38 -5.11
C GLU A 157 3.01 -9.84 -4.76
N VAL A 158 1.80 -10.33 -5.04
CA VAL A 158 1.45 -11.74 -4.93
C VAL A 158 0.83 -12.20 -6.23
N GLY A 159 1.21 -13.39 -6.66
CA GLY A 159 0.79 -13.92 -7.94
C GLY A 159 0.87 -15.45 -8.04
N GLY A 160 0.75 -15.95 -9.25
CA GLY A 160 0.63 -17.36 -9.60
C GLY A 160 -0.83 -17.78 -9.81
N ALA A 161 -1.11 -19.05 -9.57
CA ALA A 161 -2.42 -19.66 -9.82
C ALA A 161 -3.49 -19.30 -8.77
N ILE A 162 -3.59 -18.04 -8.41
CA ILE A 162 -4.46 -17.50 -7.35
C ILE A 162 -5.67 -16.76 -7.94
N ASP A 163 -6.83 -16.89 -7.30
CA ASP A 163 -8.03 -16.15 -7.66
C ASP A 163 -8.11 -14.80 -6.92
N GLU A 164 -8.75 -13.79 -7.50
CA GLU A 164 -8.84 -12.44 -6.89
C GLU A 164 -9.55 -12.51 -5.53
N PHE A 165 -10.56 -13.37 -5.39
CA PHE A 165 -11.27 -13.57 -4.12
C PHE A 165 -10.36 -14.13 -3.02
N GLU A 166 -9.53 -15.13 -3.36
CA GLU A 166 -8.57 -15.74 -2.44
C GLU A 166 -7.50 -14.72 -2.03
N ALA A 167 -6.91 -14.03 -3.01
CA ALA A 167 -5.90 -12.99 -2.77
C ALA A 167 -6.45 -11.87 -1.87
N LYS A 168 -7.63 -11.36 -2.20
CA LYS A 168 -8.29 -10.31 -1.43
C LYS A 168 -8.61 -10.76 0.00
N GLY A 169 -8.96 -12.04 0.19
CA GLY A 169 -9.31 -12.61 1.49
C GLY A 169 -8.23 -12.40 2.55
N TYR A 170 -7.00 -12.85 2.29
CA TYR A 170 -5.91 -12.68 3.26
C TYR A 170 -5.22 -11.31 3.15
N LEU A 171 -5.05 -10.73 1.95
CA LEU A 171 -4.38 -9.43 1.82
C LEU A 171 -5.17 -8.29 2.49
N SER A 172 -6.50 -8.34 2.49
CA SER A 172 -7.32 -7.34 3.20
C SER A 172 -7.13 -7.40 4.71
N TYR A 173 -6.85 -8.58 5.27
CA TYR A 173 -6.52 -8.71 6.69
C TYR A 173 -5.17 -8.05 7.02
N LEU A 174 -4.17 -8.22 6.14
CA LEU A 174 -2.83 -7.66 6.32
C LEU A 174 -2.78 -6.13 6.33
N VAL A 175 -3.72 -5.49 5.63
CA VAL A 175 -3.85 -4.02 5.60
C VAL A 175 -3.93 -3.43 7.02
N ASN A 176 -4.60 -4.12 7.94
CA ASN A 176 -4.79 -3.64 9.31
C ASN A 176 -3.50 -3.62 10.14
N ALA A 177 -2.42 -4.26 9.67
CA ALA A 177 -1.13 -4.26 10.35
C ALA A 177 -0.38 -2.93 10.20
N PHE A 178 -0.74 -2.12 9.19
CA PHE A 178 -0.07 -0.85 8.93
C PHE A 178 -0.69 0.27 9.76
N GLY A 179 0.17 1.17 10.28
CA GLY A 179 -0.26 2.39 10.98
C GLY A 179 -0.66 3.53 10.04
N PHE A 180 -0.83 3.25 8.75
CA PHE A 180 -1.18 4.19 7.68
C PHE A 180 -2.04 3.44 6.64
N PRO A 181 -2.87 4.15 5.85
CA PRO A 181 -3.80 3.52 4.93
C PRO A 181 -3.06 2.80 3.79
N VAL A 182 -3.28 1.50 3.74
CA VAL A 182 -2.84 0.57 2.70
C VAL A 182 -4.09 -0.08 2.12
N GLU A 183 -4.02 -0.50 0.88
CA GLU A 183 -5.14 -1.13 0.20
C GLU A 183 -4.68 -2.32 -0.65
N PHE A 184 -5.60 -3.25 -0.84
CA PHE A 184 -5.46 -4.30 -1.84
C PHE A 184 -5.63 -3.71 -3.23
N ILE A 185 -4.72 -4.08 -4.14
CA ILE A 185 -4.79 -3.71 -5.55
C ILE A 185 -4.75 -4.96 -6.43
N SER A 186 -5.51 -4.91 -7.51
CA SER A 186 -5.40 -5.80 -8.65
C SER A 186 -5.08 -5.00 -9.90
N GLN A 187 -4.53 -5.64 -10.93
CA GLN A 187 -4.25 -4.97 -12.20
C GLN A 187 -5.48 -4.25 -12.77
N ARG A 188 -6.64 -4.92 -12.71
CA ARG A 188 -7.94 -4.37 -13.10
C ARG A 188 -8.26 -3.08 -12.34
N ILE A 189 -8.12 -3.09 -11.01
CA ILE A 189 -8.37 -1.91 -10.16
C ILE A 189 -7.44 -0.75 -10.54
N LEU A 190 -6.17 -1.01 -10.84
CA LEU A 190 -5.23 0.03 -11.24
C LEU A 190 -5.60 0.65 -12.60
N GLU A 191 -6.01 -0.16 -13.56
CA GLU A 191 -6.45 0.30 -14.88
C GLU A 191 -7.74 1.11 -14.81
N GLU A 192 -8.73 0.63 -14.03
CA GLU A 192 -9.98 1.33 -13.77
C GLU A 192 -9.71 2.72 -13.18
N ARG A 193 -8.85 2.81 -12.16
CA ARG A 193 -8.48 4.08 -11.54
C ARG A 193 -7.78 5.05 -12.49
N LYS A 194 -6.89 4.54 -13.34
CA LYS A 194 -6.24 5.37 -14.37
C LYS A 194 -7.27 5.94 -15.34
N LYS A 195 -8.20 5.11 -15.80
CA LYS A 195 -9.29 5.53 -16.69
C LYS A 195 -10.21 6.55 -16.02
N GLU A 196 -10.59 6.33 -14.76
CA GLU A 196 -11.38 7.27 -13.97
C GLU A 196 -10.65 8.61 -13.79
N ASP A 197 -9.36 8.59 -13.45
CA ASP A 197 -8.54 9.81 -13.32
C ASP A 197 -8.47 10.59 -14.65
N GLU A 198 -8.38 9.89 -15.79
CA GLU A 198 -8.38 10.49 -17.13
C GLU A 198 -9.75 11.06 -17.50
N GLU A 199 -10.84 10.32 -17.25
CA GLU A 199 -12.22 10.74 -17.50
C GLU A 199 -12.58 11.98 -16.67
N VAL A 200 -12.24 11.98 -15.38
CA VAL A 200 -12.44 13.13 -14.49
C VAL A 200 -11.68 14.35 -14.99
N GLN A 201 -10.46 14.18 -15.50
CA GLN A 201 -9.67 15.27 -16.09
C GLN A 201 -10.31 15.82 -17.37
N GLN A 202 -10.77 14.94 -18.28
CA GLN A 202 -11.40 15.36 -19.54
C GLN A 202 -12.77 16.01 -19.34
N LEU A 203 -13.56 15.49 -18.39
CA LEU A 203 -14.91 15.97 -18.09
C LEU A 203 -14.93 17.16 -17.13
N ASN A 204 -13.78 17.60 -16.63
CA ASN A 204 -13.69 18.73 -15.71
C ASN A 204 -14.13 20.03 -16.40
N LYS A 205 -15.37 20.46 -16.12
CA LYS A 205 -15.93 21.74 -16.60
C LYS A 205 -15.49 22.95 -15.76
N ASN A 206 -14.93 22.71 -14.57
CA ASN A 206 -14.59 23.79 -13.66
C ASN A 206 -13.41 24.60 -14.23
N LYS A 207 -13.61 25.91 -14.40
CA LYS A 207 -12.59 26.84 -14.91
C LYS A 207 -11.47 27.08 -13.89
N PHE A 208 -11.77 26.94 -12.60
CA PHE A 208 -10.79 27.12 -11.52
C PHE A 208 -10.24 25.76 -11.10
N ASN A 209 -9.01 25.47 -11.49
CA ASN A 209 -8.28 24.28 -11.07
C ASN A 209 -7.02 24.69 -10.30
N TRP A 210 -6.41 23.75 -9.59
CA TRP A 210 -5.17 24.02 -8.84
C TRP A 210 -4.04 24.49 -9.75
N GLU A 211 -4.00 24.00 -11.00
CA GLU A 211 -2.96 24.37 -11.97
C GLU A 211 -3.03 25.85 -12.36
N THR A 212 -4.22 26.38 -12.62
CA THR A 212 -4.45 27.78 -12.98
C THR A 212 -4.26 28.68 -11.78
N ALA A 213 -4.78 28.28 -10.61
CA ALA A 213 -4.63 29.02 -9.36
C ALA A 213 -3.14 29.22 -9.01
N ILE A 214 -2.34 28.16 -9.09
CA ILE A 214 -0.90 28.20 -8.79
C ILE A 214 -0.15 28.98 -9.88
N LYS A 215 -0.40 28.70 -11.17
CA LYS A 215 0.30 29.32 -12.30
C LYS A 215 0.17 30.84 -12.31
N TRP A 216 -1.02 31.36 -12.02
CA TRP A 216 -1.29 32.79 -12.03
C TRP A 216 -1.15 33.46 -10.65
N ASN A 217 -0.66 32.72 -9.65
CA ASN A 217 -0.62 33.14 -8.25
C ASN A 217 -1.92 33.83 -7.80
N MET A 218 -3.06 33.21 -8.12
CA MET A 218 -4.37 33.79 -7.87
C MET A 218 -4.55 34.06 -6.38
N GLN A 219 -5.02 35.27 -6.04
CA GLN A 219 -5.18 35.72 -4.65
C GLN A 219 -3.91 35.58 -3.79
N ASN A 220 -2.73 35.66 -4.41
CA ASN A 220 -1.45 35.51 -3.73
C ASN A 220 -1.33 34.17 -2.97
N CYS A 221 -1.84 33.09 -3.57
CA CYS A 221 -1.83 31.75 -2.99
C CYS A 221 -0.43 31.23 -2.66
N SER A 222 0.62 31.71 -3.34
CA SER A 222 2.02 31.34 -3.07
C SER A 222 2.47 31.65 -1.64
N ASN A 223 1.88 32.65 -0.99
CA ASN A 223 2.22 32.98 0.41
C ASN A 223 1.68 31.95 1.41
N PHE A 224 0.65 31.19 1.03
CA PHE A 224 0.00 30.19 1.90
C PHE A 224 0.41 28.75 1.57
N LEU A 225 0.85 28.51 0.34
CA LEU A 225 1.23 27.19 -0.15
C LEU A 225 2.71 26.91 0.12
N SER A 226 3.02 25.68 0.52
CA SER A 226 4.39 25.19 0.53
C SER A 226 4.85 24.83 -0.89
N ASP A 227 6.16 24.84 -1.15
CA ASP A 227 6.76 24.34 -2.39
C ASP A 227 6.27 22.91 -2.75
N TYR A 228 6.02 22.08 -1.73
CA TYR A 228 5.46 20.75 -1.91
C TYR A 228 4.00 20.76 -2.39
N ASP A 229 3.20 21.70 -1.89
CA ASP A 229 1.81 21.84 -2.31
C ASP A 229 1.74 22.36 -3.76
N ILE A 230 2.69 23.22 -4.14
CA ILE A 230 2.86 23.72 -5.50
C ILE A 230 3.24 22.57 -6.45
N THR A 231 4.29 21.82 -6.12
CA THR A 231 4.79 20.71 -6.96
C THR A 231 3.77 19.59 -7.14
N TRP A 232 3.01 19.27 -6.10
CA TRP A 232 1.98 18.22 -6.15
C TRP A 232 0.57 18.73 -6.38
N LYS A 233 0.40 20.02 -6.72
CA LYS A 233 -0.89 20.65 -7.03
C LYS A 233 -1.94 20.39 -5.94
N ALA A 234 -1.50 20.44 -4.68
CA ALA A 234 -2.29 20.16 -3.47
C ALA A 234 -2.99 18.78 -3.44
N LYS A 235 -2.56 17.81 -4.25
CA LYS A 235 -3.14 16.45 -4.25
C LYS A 235 -2.70 15.60 -3.06
N TYR A 236 -1.51 15.88 -2.52
CA TYR A 236 -0.90 15.14 -1.42
C TYR A 236 -0.51 16.12 -0.32
N LYS A 237 -0.80 15.78 0.93
CA LYS A 237 -0.52 16.60 2.10
C LYS A 237 0.53 15.94 3.00
#